data_AF-A0A357X1L4-F1
#
_entry.id   AF-A0A357X1L4-F1
#
_cell.length_a   1.000
_cell.length_b   1.000
_cell.length_c   1.000
_cell.angle_alpha   90.00
_cell.angle_beta   90.00
_cell.angle_gamma   90.00
#
_symmetry.space_group_name_H-M   'P 1'
#
loop_
_entity.id
_entity.type
_entity.pdbx_description
1 polymer ?
#
loop_
_entity_poly.entity_id
_entity_poly.type
_entity_poly.pdbx_seq_one_letter_code
_entity_poly.pdbx_strand_id
1 'polypeptide(L)' 'MLYLKLFWSFFQIGLFSIGGGYAAMPLIQKQVVDMNHWLSMNEFVDVVTISQMTPGPIAINSATFVGMRVSG' A
#
# COMPACT_ATOMS: atom_id res chain seq x y z
N MET A 1 -17.60 -6.07 -3.27
CA MET A 1 -17.13 -5.66 -1.93
C MET A 1 -15.63 -5.35 -1.87
N LEU A 2 -14.77 -6.08 -2.58
CA LEU A 2 -13.31 -5.92 -2.53
C LEU A 2 -12.83 -4.50 -2.89
N TYR A 3 -13.34 -3.91 -3.97
CA TYR A 3 -13.00 -2.53 -4.37
C TYR A 3 -13.34 -1.49 -3.30
N LEU A 4 -14.45 -1.68 -2.57
CA LEU A 4 -14.84 -0.80 -1.48
C LEU A 4 -13.85 -0.90 -0.30
N LYS A 5 -13.36 -2.13 -0.01
CA LYS A 5 -12.32 -2.34 1.00
C LYS A 5 -10.99 -1.73 0.58
N LEU A 6 -10.57 -1.90 -0.68
CA LEU A 6 -9.37 -1.26 -1.23
C LEU A 6 -9.47 0.26 -1.11
N PHE A 7 -10.57 0.85 -1.57
CA PHE A 7 -10.82 2.28 -1.46
C PHE A 7 -10.75 2.75 -0.01
N TRP A 8 -11.46 2.08 0.90
CA TRP A 8 -11.50 2.47 2.32
C TRP A 8 -10.12 2.36 2.99
N SER A 9 -9.41 1.26 2.74
CA SER A 9 -8.03 1.04 3.21
C SER A 9 -7.08 2.16 2.81
N PHE A 10 -7.03 2.49 1.51
CA PHE A 10 -6.14 3.53 1.00
C PHE A 10 -6.61 4.95 1.33
N PHE A 11 -7.91 5.16 1.49
CA PHE A 11 -8.47 6.41 1.99
C PHE A 11 -8.02 6.70 3.44
N GLN A 12 -8.06 5.69 4.32
CA GLN A 12 -7.54 5.82 5.69
C GLN A 12 -6.03 6.10 5.69
N ILE A 13 -5.25 5.39 4.87
CA ILE A 13 -3.81 5.65 4.73
C ILE A 13 -3.57 7.11 4.31
N GLY A 14 -4.31 7.62 3.32
CA GLY A 14 -4.20 9.01 2.85
C GLY A 14 -4.52 10.05 3.92
N LEU A 15 -5.55 9.81 4.75
CA LEU A 15 -5.93 10.69 5.86
C LEU A 15 -4.86 10.76 6.97
N PHE A 16 -4.19 9.64 7.25
CA PHE A 16 -3.22 9.54 8.35
C PHE A 16 -1.75 9.60 7.90
N SER A 17 -1.48 9.73 6.59
CA SER A 17 -0.14 9.86 6.01
C SER A 17 0.44 11.27 6.15
N ILE A 18 0.50 11.79 7.37
CA ILE A 18 1.11 13.08 7.70
C ILE A 18 2.60 12.84 7.96
N GLY A 19 3.49 13.39 7.12
CA GLY A 19 4.95 13.19 7.22
C GLY A 19 5.64 12.63 5.97
N GLY A 20 4.94 12.56 4.83
CA GLY A 20 5.51 12.15 3.54
C GLY A 20 5.47 10.65 3.27
N GLY A 21 6.17 10.19 2.22
CA GLY A 21 6.06 8.81 1.73
C GLY A 21 6.48 7.72 2.72
N TYR A 22 7.49 7.99 3.55
CA TYR A 22 7.96 7.04 4.57
C TYR A 22 7.04 6.94 5.79
N ALA A 23 6.27 8.00 6.11
CA ALA A 23 5.26 7.95 7.15
C ALA A 23 4.06 7.06 6.75
N ALA A 24 3.80 6.93 5.44
CA ALA A 24 2.75 6.08 4.90
C ALA A 24 3.10 4.57 4.97
N MET A 25 4.39 4.20 4.90
CA MET A 25 4.87 2.81 4.88
C MET A 25 4.25 1.92 5.98
N PRO A 26 4.35 2.26 7.28
CA PRO A 26 3.80 1.43 8.35
C PRO A 26 2.26 1.35 8.30
N LEU A 27 1.58 2.40 7.80
CA LEU A 27 0.13 2.39 7.61
C LEU A 27 -0.28 1.45 6.48
N ILE A 28 0.46 1.45 5.38
CA ILE A 28 0.23 0.53 4.25
C ILE A 28 0.50 -0.91 4.69
N GLN A 29 1.62 -1.17 5.36
CA GLN A 29 1.95 -2.51 5.88
C GLN A 29 0.82 -3.03 6.78
N LYS A 30 0.40 -2.23 7.76
CA LYS A 30 -0.68 -2.60 8.68
C LYS A 30 -1.96 -2.95 7.95
N GLN A 31 -2.33 -2.16 6.93
CA GLN A 31 -3.58 -2.37 6.23
C GLN A 31 -3.52 -3.57 5.28
N VAL A 32 -2.42 -3.74 4.56
CA VAL A 32 -2.29 -4.70 3.46
C VAL A 32 -1.80 -6.07 3.95
N VAL A 33 -0.90 -6.12 4.93
CA VAL A 33 -0.34 -7.34 5.51
C VAL A 33 -1.14 -7.75 6.75
N ASP A 34 -1.20 -6.90 7.78
CA ASP A 34 -1.71 -7.31 9.09
C ASP A 34 -3.25 -7.39 9.16
N MET A 35 -3.96 -6.44 8.53
CA MET A 35 -5.42 -6.37 8.60
C MET A 35 -6.08 -7.19 7.49
N ASN A 36 -5.77 -6.89 6.23
CA ASN A 36 -6.46 -7.52 5.10
C ASN A 36 -5.77 -8.78 4.55
N HIS A 37 -4.52 -9.06 4.95
CA HIS A 37 -3.75 -10.23 4.50
C HIS A 37 -3.72 -10.37 2.97
N TRP A 38 -3.69 -9.24 2.27
CA TRP A 38 -3.65 -9.18 0.81
C TRP A 38 -2.26 -9.49 0.26
N LEU A 39 -1.22 -9.18 1.04
CA LEU A 39 0.16 -9.51 0.75
C LEU A 39 0.81 -10.17 1.96
N SER A 40 1.73 -11.08 1.71
CA SER A 40 2.71 -11.50 2.71
C SER A 40 3.74 -10.38 2.97
N MET A 41 4.46 -10.45 4.09
CA MET A 41 5.51 -9.48 4.40
C MET A 41 6.60 -9.44 3.32
N ASN A 42 6.96 -10.59 2.74
CA ASN A 42 7.93 -10.65 1.64
C ASN A 42 7.40 -9.94 0.39
N GLU A 43 6.16 -10.20 -0.01
CA GLU A 43 5.54 -9.51 -1.16
C GLU A 43 5.41 -8.01 -0.92
N PHE A 44 5.14 -7.60 0.32
CA PHE A 44 5.15 -6.18 0.68
C PHE A 44 6.54 -5.57 0.46
N VAL A 45 7.61 -6.20 0.96
CA VAL A 45 8.99 -5.74 0.75
C VAL A 45 9.33 -5.64 -0.73
N ASP A 46 8.91 -6.61 -1.55
CA ASP A 46 9.11 -6.57 -3.00
C ASP A 46 8.39 -5.37 -3.63
N VAL A 47 7.13 -5.14 -3.27
CA VAL A 47 6.34 -3.99 -3.74
C VAL A 47 6.98 -2.66 -3.34
N VAL A 48 7.47 -2.54 -2.10
CA VAL A 48 8.18 -1.34 -1.63
C VAL A 48 9.46 -1.12 -2.44
N THR A 49 10.21 -2.19 -2.68
CA THR A 49 11.47 -2.16 -3.41
C THR A 49 11.24 -1.70 -4.86
N ILE A 50 10.23 -2.24 -5.53
CA ILE A 50 9.82 -1.79 -6.86
C ILE A 50 9.36 -0.32 -6.82
N SER A 51 8.54 0.05 -5.83
CA SER A 51 8.03 1.42 -5.68
C SER A 51 9.13 2.47 -5.52
N GLN A 52 10.26 2.11 -4.91
CA GLN A 52 11.44 2.96 -4.75
C GLN A 52 12.31 3.03 -6.02
N MET A 53 12.31 2.00 -6.87
CA MET A 53 13.00 2.01 -8.16
C MET A 53 12.26 2.84 -9.21
N THR A 54 10.93 2.93 -9.09
CA THR A 54 10.09 3.71 -10.00
C THR A 54 10.03 5.19 -9.58
N PRO A 55 10.12 6.15 -10.51
CA PRO A 55 9.93 7.56 -10.19
C PRO A 55 8.51 7.83 -9.68
N GLY A 56 8.38 8.67 -8.65
CA GLY A 56 7.10 9.11 -8.10
C GLY A 56 6.94 8.85 -6.60
N PRO A 57 5.77 9.21 -6.02
CA PRO A 57 5.52 9.02 -4.59
C PRO A 57 5.36 7.54 -4.23
N ILE A 58 6.18 7.07 -3.28
CA ILE A 58 6.16 5.66 -2.79
C ILE A 58 4.75 5.20 -2.43
N ALA A 59 3.96 6.03 -1.74
CA ALA A 59 2.60 5.68 -1.34
C ALA A 59 1.66 5.39 -2.53
N ILE A 60 1.79 6.14 -3.63
CA ILE A 60 0.97 5.94 -4.85
C ILE A 60 1.44 4.70 -5.59
N ASN A 61 2.74 4.52 -5.74
CA ASN A 61 3.31 3.36 -6.43
C ASN A 61 2.93 2.08 -5.67
N SER A 62 3.10 2.05 -4.36
CA SER A 62 2.71 0.92 -3.52
C SER A 62 1.22 0.63 -3.58
N ALA A 63 0.36 1.67 -3.56
CA ALA A 63 -1.08 1.47 -3.71
C ALA A 63 -1.46 0.85 -5.07
N THR A 64 -0.81 1.30 -6.14
CA THR A 64 -1.00 0.77 -7.49
C THR A 64 -0.59 -0.70 -7.58
N PHE A 65 0.59 -1.06 -7.08
CA PHE A 65 1.08 -2.44 -7.08
C PHE A 65 0.24 -3.37 -6.20
N VAL A 66 -0.20 -2.91 -5.02
CA VAL A 66 -1.13 -3.66 -4.17
C VAL A 66 -2.45 -3.88 -4.90
N GLY A 67 -3.01 -2.85 -5.54
CA GLY A 67 -4.22 -2.95 -6.34
C GLY A 67 -4.10 -3.97 -7.47
N MET A 68 -3.01 -3.90 -8.24
CA MET A 68 -2.72 -4.88 -9.30
C MET A 68 -2.59 -6.30 -8.75
N ARG A 69 -1.89 -6.47 -7.62
CA ARG A 69 -1.71 -7.80 -7.03
C ARG A 69 -3.01 -8.40 -6.49
N VAL A 70 -3.90 -7.57 -5.95
CA VAL A 70 -5.16 -8.01 -5.34
C VAL A 70 -6.28 -8.23 -6.37
N SER A 71 -6.31 -7.44 -7.45
CA SER A 71 -7.44 -7.47 -8.39
C SER A 71 -7.09 -7.29 -9.88
N GLY A 72 -5.81 -7.22 -10.26
CA GLY A 72 -5.37 -7.11 -11.66
C GLY A 72 -4.87 -5.72 -12.03
#